data_AF-A0A9D5J353-F1
#
_entry.id   AF-A0A9D5J353-F1
#
_cell.length_a   1.000
_cell.length_b   1.000
_cell.length_c   1.000
_cell.angle_alpha   90.00
_cell.angle_beta   90.00
_cell.angle_gamma   90.00
#
_symmetry.space_group_name_H-M   'P 1'
#
loop_
_entity.id
_entity.type
_entity.pdbx_description
1 polymer ?
#
loop_
_entity_poly.entity_id
_entity_poly.type
_entity_poly.pdbx_seq_one_letter_code
_entity_poly.pdbx_strand_id
1 'polypeptide(L)'
;MKPAKKTLIIVCIHHGYGFNEKNYPILRNLVESFKPDYWEYLNPGTIIGYFFHTIPNTSKADSLVEEVQEHVNSDAKFDGIGVGQSVGEMVCEITWRGRIGSTPLGIAADEAMKKAAENSKEQDRQTRPS
;
A
#
# COMPACT_ATOMS: atom_id res chain seq x y z
N MET A 1 5.46 3.71 25.43
CA MET A 1 6.46 3.79 24.33
C MET A 1 6.50 5.23 23.82
N LYS A 2 7.62 5.72 23.28
CA LYS A 2 7.73 7.11 22.82
C LYS A 2 7.58 7.18 21.29
N PRO A 3 6.80 8.13 20.76
CA PRO A 3 6.73 8.35 19.32
C PRO A 3 8.10 8.79 18.80
N ALA A 4 8.48 8.29 17.63
CA ALA A 4 9.71 8.62 16.94
C ALA A 4 9.41 9.03 15.49
N LYS A 5 10.19 9.97 14.98
CA LYS A 5 10.19 10.34 13.56
C LYS A 5 11.07 9.37 12.79
N LYS A 6 10.53 8.78 11.72
CA LYS A 6 11.23 7.85 10.83
C LYS A 6 10.84 8.13 9.39
N THR A 7 11.79 8.07 8.49
CA THR A 7 11.49 8.05 7.05
C THR A 7 10.98 6.67 6.68
N LEU A 8 9.76 6.61 6.15
CA LEU A 8 9.13 5.38 5.69
C LEU A 8 8.86 5.47 4.19
N ILE A 9 8.82 4.30 3.56
CA ILE A 9 8.23 4.09 2.24
C ILE A 9 6.82 3.55 2.47
N ILE A 10 5.84 4.15 1.82
CA ILE A 10 4.43 3.81 1.94
C ILE A 10 3.99 3.27 0.59
N VAL A 11 3.45 2.06 0.58
CA VAL A 11 2.79 1.47 -0.59
C VAL A 11 1.30 1.37 -0.27
N CYS A 12 0.47 1.99 -1.09
CA CYS A 12 -0.97 1.99 -0.97
C CYS A 12 -1.58 1.25 -2.15
N ILE A 13 -2.44 0.27 -1.87
CA ILE A 13 -3.25 -0.45 -2.85
C ILE A 13 -4.69 -0.07 -2.59
N HIS A 14 -5.38 0.48 -3.59
CA HIS A 14 -6.72 1.04 -3.42
C HIS A 14 -7.66 0.55 -4.52
N HIS A 15 -8.90 0.25 -4.15
CA HIS A 15 -10.00 0.00 -5.09
C HIS A 15 -11.16 0.95 -4.81
N GLY A 16 -11.55 1.74 -5.83
CA GLY A 16 -12.56 2.79 -5.68
C GLY A 16 -13.94 2.32 -5.20
N TYR A 17 -14.29 1.06 -5.47
CA TYR A 17 -15.56 0.45 -5.05
C TYR A 17 -15.43 -0.53 -3.87
N GLY A 18 -14.23 -0.66 -3.31
CA GLY A 18 -13.94 -1.58 -2.22
C GLY A 18 -13.45 -2.97 -2.66
N PHE A 19 -12.70 -3.66 -1.82
CA PHE A 19 -12.25 -5.02 -2.12
C PHE A 19 -13.38 -6.03 -1.93
N ASN A 20 -13.35 -7.11 -2.71
CA ASN A 20 -14.31 -8.21 -2.65
C ASN A 20 -13.64 -9.52 -2.21
N GLU A 21 -14.44 -10.58 -2.04
CA GLU A 21 -13.97 -11.89 -1.60
C GLU A 21 -12.95 -12.55 -2.54
N LYS A 22 -12.89 -12.13 -3.82
CA LYS A 22 -11.99 -12.70 -4.82
C LYS A 22 -10.62 -12.03 -4.82
N ASN A 23 -10.55 -10.71 -4.61
CA ASN A 23 -9.30 -9.96 -4.69
C ASN A 23 -8.65 -9.72 -3.31
N TYR A 24 -9.42 -9.48 -2.25
CA TYR A 24 -8.86 -9.14 -0.94
C TYR A 24 -7.91 -10.21 -0.39
N PRO A 25 -8.24 -11.51 -0.34
CA PRO A 25 -7.34 -12.51 0.23
C PRO A 25 -6.01 -12.60 -0.52
N ILE A 26 -6.02 -12.40 -1.84
CA ILE A 26 -4.81 -12.46 -2.67
C ILE A 26 -3.93 -11.25 -2.38
N LEU A 27 -4.49 -10.04 -2.43
CA LEU A 27 -3.74 -8.81 -2.16
C LEU A 27 -3.20 -8.77 -0.73
N ARG A 28 -3.99 -9.25 0.23
CA ARG A 28 -3.55 -9.37 1.63
C ARG A 28 -2.36 -10.32 1.74
N ASN A 29 -2.47 -11.54 1.22
CA ASN A 29 -1.40 -12.53 1.28
C ASN A 29 -0.13 -12.01 0.58
N LEU A 30 -0.31 -11.31 -0.54
CA LEU A 30 0.75 -10.65 -1.27
C LEU A 30 1.45 -9.61 -0.39
N VAL A 31 0.74 -8.63 0.16
CA VAL A 31 1.34 -7.61 1.05
C VAL A 31 2.03 -8.26 2.27
N GLU A 32 1.40 -9.25 2.89
CA GLU A 32 2.00 -9.97 4.04
C GLU A 32 3.30 -10.71 3.67
N SER A 33 3.42 -11.24 2.44
CA SER A 33 4.61 -11.98 1.98
C SER A 33 5.84 -11.09 1.84
N PHE A 34 5.65 -9.81 1.49
CA PHE A 34 6.70 -8.80 1.42
C PHE A 34 7.18 -8.31 2.79
N LYS A 35 6.50 -8.72 3.87
CA LYS A 35 6.85 -8.43 5.27
C LYS A 35 7.10 -6.93 5.52
N PRO A 36 6.11 -6.06 5.28
CA PRO A 36 6.18 -4.68 5.70
C PRO A 36 6.39 -4.57 7.21
N ASP A 37 7.00 -3.48 7.65
CA ASP A 37 7.23 -3.21 9.08
C ASP A 37 5.92 -2.99 9.84
N TYR A 38 4.89 -2.53 9.13
CA TYR A 38 3.49 -2.48 9.53
C TYR A 38 2.60 -2.47 8.30
N TRP A 39 1.39 -2.98 8.42
CA TRP A 39 0.38 -2.79 7.39
C TRP A 39 -0.99 -2.74 8.03
N GLU A 40 -1.92 -2.11 7.34
CA GLU A 40 -3.31 -2.06 7.76
C GLU A 40 -4.27 -2.14 6.58
N TYR A 41 -5.50 -2.50 6.89
CA TYR A 41 -6.62 -2.47 5.97
C TYR A 41 -7.59 -1.37 6.40
N LEU A 42 -7.86 -0.42 5.51
CA LEU A 42 -8.84 0.63 5.67
C LEU A 42 -10.05 0.34 4.79
N ASN A 43 -11.23 0.23 5.42
CA ASN A 43 -12.49 0.00 4.73
C ASN A 43 -12.89 1.25 3.91
N PRO A 44 -13.46 1.14 2.69
CA PRO A 44 -13.97 -0.08 2.04
C PRO A 44 -12.99 -0.88 1.17
N GLY A 45 -11.72 -0.48 1.00
CA GLY A 45 -10.85 -1.16 0.03
C GLY A 45 -9.48 -0.56 -0.14
N THR A 46 -8.76 -0.36 0.96
CA THR A 46 -7.39 0.14 0.91
C THR A 46 -6.50 -0.72 1.79
N ILE A 47 -5.39 -1.23 1.23
CA ILE A 47 -4.29 -1.81 2.01
C ILE A 47 -3.13 -0.83 1.96
N ILE A 48 -2.56 -0.52 3.13
CA ILE A 48 -1.36 0.31 3.23
C ILE A 48 -0.26 -0.52 3.86
N GLY A 49 0.87 -0.66 3.16
CA GLY A 49 2.11 -1.22 3.67
C GLY A 49 3.11 -0.13 4.00
N TYR A 50 3.72 -0.22 5.18
CA TYR A 50 4.73 0.71 5.67
C TYR A 50 6.07 0.00 5.81
N PHE A 51 7.11 0.56 5.22
CA PHE A 51 8.47 0.02 5.26
C PHE A 51 9.42 1.09 5.78
N PHE A 52 10.34 0.75 6.68
CA PHE A 52 11.45 1.64 7.01
C PHE A 52 12.30 1.90 5.77
N HIS A 53 12.68 3.16 5.54
CA HIS A 53 13.52 3.53 4.41
C HIS A 53 14.96 3.02 4.60
N THR A 54 15.20 1.80 4.11
CA THR A 54 16.49 1.11 4.10
C THR A 54 16.63 0.40 2.75
N ILE A 55 17.85 0.15 2.28
CA ILE A 55 18.10 -0.46 0.96
C ILE A 55 17.26 -1.73 0.73
N PRO A 56 17.23 -2.72 1.66
CA PRO A 56 16.44 -3.94 1.45
C PRO A 56 14.93 -3.68 1.37
N ASN A 57 14.43 -2.70 2.12
CA ASN A 57 13.01 -2.37 2.16
C ASN A 57 12.58 -1.53 0.95
N THR A 58 13.47 -0.71 0.38
CA THR A 58 13.23 -0.05 -0.91
C THR A 58 12.97 -1.10 -1.99
N SER A 59 13.86 -2.09 -2.13
CA SER A 59 13.66 -3.18 -3.10
C SER A 59 12.36 -3.95 -2.87
N LYS A 60 11.99 -4.25 -1.61
CA LYS A 60 10.72 -4.91 -1.31
C LYS A 60 9.50 -4.07 -1.68
N ALA A 61 9.52 -2.77 -1.35
CA ALA A 61 8.42 -1.87 -1.64
C ALA A 61 8.23 -1.72 -3.16
N ASP A 62 9.33 -1.59 -3.90
CA ASP A 62 9.30 -1.49 -5.37
C ASP A 62 8.80 -2.80 -6.01
N SER A 63 9.33 -3.95 -5.58
CA SER A 63 8.85 -5.26 -6.08
C SER A 63 7.39 -5.53 -5.72
N LEU A 64 6.91 -5.08 -4.55
CA LEU A 64 5.49 -5.18 -4.21
C LEU A 64 4.64 -4.34 -5.19
N VAL A 65 5.07 -3.13 -5.53
CA VAL A 65 4.37 -2.28 -6.50
C VAL A 65 4.33 -2.98 -7.87
N GLU A 66 5.46 -3.53 -8.32
CA GLU A 66 5.56 -4.25 -9.59
C GLU A 66 4.64 -5.48 -9.63
N GLU A 67 4.66 -6.34 -8.61
CA GLU A 67 3.86 -7.57 -8.58
C GLU A 67 2.35 -7.28 -8.50
N VAL A 68 1.94 -6.26 -7.74
CA VAL A 68 0.54 -5.82 -7.73
C VAL A 68 0.15 -5.28 -9.10
N GLN A 69 1.01 -4.50 -9.76
CA GLN A 69 0.71 -3.96 -11.08
C GLN A 69 0.63 -5.06 -12.15
N GLU A 70 1.46 -6.10 -12.07
CA GLU A 70 1.37 -7.28 -12.92
C GLU A 70 0.03 -8.00 -12.74
N HIS A 71 -0.42 -8.17 -11.49
CA HIS A 71 -1.74 -8.72 -11.20
C HIS A 71 -2.87 -7.88 -11.80
N VAL A 72 -2.83 -6.55 -11.62
CA VAL A 72 -3.80 -5.61 -12.20
C VAL A 72 -3.87 -5.73 -13.72
N ASN A 73 -2.73 -5.89 -14.38
CA ASN A 73 -2.67 -5.95 -15.84
C ASN A 73 -3.03 -7.33 -16.42
N SER A 74 -2.94 -8.39 -15.63
CA SER A 74 -3.07 -9.79 -16.11
C SER A 74 -4.39 -10.45 -15.77
N ASP A 75 -5.11 -9.99 -14.74
CA ASP A 75 -6.31 -10.67 -14.24
C ASP A 75 -7.44 -9.68 -13.91
N ALA A 76 -8.56 -9.83 -14.60
CA ALA A 76 -9.74 -8.97 -14.50
C ALA A 76 -10.34 -8.89 -13.08
N LYS A 77 -10.01 -9.81 -12.16
CA LYS A 77 -10.45 -9.71 -10.75
C LYS A 77 -9.83 -8.51 -10.02
N PHE A 78 -8.78 -7.91 -10.58
CA PHE A 78 -8.09 -6.75 -10.07
C PHE A 78 -8.38 -5.47 -10.86
N ASP A 79 -9.34 -5.50 -11.78
CA ASP A 79 -9.81 -4.30 -12.50
C ASP A 79 -10.20 -3.21 -11.49
N GLY A 80 -9.82 -1.96 -11.79
CA GLY A 80 -10.10 -0.80 -10.95
C GLY A 80 -9.23 -0.68 -9.70
N ILE A 81 -8.25 -1.57 -9.49
CA ILE A 81 -7.23 -1.40 -8.45
C ILE A 81 -6.14 -0.45 -8.93
N GLY A 82 -5.83 0.55 -8.11
CA GLY A 82 -4.69 1.43 -8.28
C GLY A 82 -3.65 1.20 -7.20
N VAL A 83 -2.38 1.38 -7.56
CA VAL A 83 -1.24 1.32 -6.65
C VAL A 83 -0.58 2.69 -6.57
N GLY A 84 -0.24 3.15 -5.38
CA GLY A 84 0.47 4.40 -5.16
C GLY A 84 1.63 4.21 -4.18
N GLN A 85 2.71 4.95 -4.39
CA GLN A 85 3.89 4.93 -3.53
C GLN A 85 4.29 6.35 -3.14
N SER A 86 4.67 6.54 -1.87
CA SER A 86 5.33 7.77 -1.41
C SER A 86 6.43 7.44 -0.39
N VAL A 87 7.34 8.39 -0.19
CA VAL A 87 8.41 8.30 0.81
C VAL A 87 8.40 9.60 1.60
N GLY A 88 8.40 9.50 2.94
CA GLY A 88 8.43 10.69 3.76
C GLY A 88 8.64 10.41 5.24
N GLU A 89 8.85 11.49 6.00
CA GLU A 89 8.94 11.41 7.46
C GLU A 89 7.55 11.14 8.06
N MET A 90 7.48 10.10 8.89
CA MET A 90 6.30 9.67 9.61
C MET A 90 6.58 9.63 11.10
N VAL A 91 5.58 9.99 11.90
CA VAL A 91 5.58 9.78 13.35
C VAL A 91 5.03 8.39 13.63
N CYS A 92 5.83 7.53 14.25
CA CYS A 92 5.44 6.16 14.56
C CYS A 92 5.83 5.76 15.97
N GLU A 93 5.05 4.87 16.57
CA GLU A 93 5.40 4.24 17.83
C GLU A 93 6.25 3.00 17.55
N ILE A 94 7.44 2.92 18.13
CA ILE A 94 8.35 1.78 17.91
C ILE A 94 8.33 0.86 19.12
N THR A 95 7.96 -0.40 18.88
CA THR A 95 8.01 -1.49 19.86
C THR A 95 9.45 -1.78 20.28
N TRP A 96 9.62 -2.42 21.44
CA TRP A 96 10.94 -2.85 21.91
C TRP A 96 11.67 -3.81 20.95
N ARG A 97 10.94 -4.47 20.03
CA ARG A 97 11.48 -5.33 18.97
C ARG A 97 11.85 -4.57 17.69
N GLY A 98 11.76 -3.24 17.68
CA GLY A 98 12.07 -2.41 16.51
C GLY A 98 10.98 -2.41 15.43
N ARG A 99 9.80 -2.94 15.70
CA ARG A 99 8.63 -2.86 14.79
C ARG A 99 7.77 -1.65 15.10
N ILE A 100 7.05 -1.17 14.09
CA ILE A 100 5.99 -0.18 14.26
C ILE A 100 4.84 -0.83 15.04
N GLY A 101 4.42 -0.19 16.13
CA GLY A 101 3.40 -0.70 17.05
C GLY A 101 1.98 -0.19 16.77
N SER A 102 1.85 0.93 16.06
CA SER A 102 0.60 1.57 15.72
C SER A 102 0.72 2.33 14.40
N THR A 103 -0.41 2.61 13.76
CA THR A 103 -0.50 3.31 12.46
C THR A 103 0.38 4.57 12.44
N PRO A 104 1.38 4.65 11.54
CA PRO A 104 2.21 5.83 11.38
C PRO A 104 1.40 7.03 10.90
N LEU A 105 1.72 8.22 11.44
CA LEU A 105 1.07 9.48 11.08
C LEU A 105 2.00 10.38 10.27
N GLY A 106 1.51 10.91 9.15
CA GLY A 106 2.25 11.85 8.31
C GLY A 106 1.70 11.92 6.89
N ILE A 107 2.11 12.96 6.16
CA ILE A 107 1.55 13.31 4.84
C ILE A 107 1.85 12.26 3.75
N ALA A 108 2.91 11.47 3.91
CA ALA A 108 3.32 10.51 2.89
C ALA A 108 2.27 9.39 2.72
N ALA A 109 1.51 9.06 3.77
CA ALA A 109 0.38 8.14 3.65
C ALA A 109 -0.73 8.72 2.78
N ASP A 110 -1.08 10.00 2.98
CA ASP A 110 -2.10 10.69 2.19
C ASP A 110 -1.69 10.83 0.72
N GLU A 111 -0.40 11.12 0.47
CA GLU A 111 0.14 11.18 -0.89
C GLU A 111 0.10 9.82 -1.59
N ALA A 112 0.47 8.75 -0.89
CA ALA A 112 0.40 7.39 -1.44
C ALA A 112 -1.06 7.00 -1.75
N MET A 113 -1.99 7.31 -0.85
CA MET A 113 -3.43 7.10 -1.07
C MET A 113 -3.96 7.90 -2.26
N LYS A 114 -3.58 9.18 -2.38
CA LYS A 114 -3.98 10.03 -3.50
C LYS A 114 -3.51 9.46 -4.84
N LYS A 115 -2.24 9.04 -4.93
CA LYS A 115 -1.69 8.40 -6.13
C LYS A 115 -2.42 7.10 -6.46
N ALA A 116 -2.69 6.26 -5.47
CA ALA A 116 -3.43 5.00 -5.67
C ALA A 116 -4.85 5.26 -6.19
N ALA A 117 -5.55 6.27 -5.65
CA ALA A 117 -6.88 6.65 -6.10
C ALA A 117 -6.90 7.24 -7.51
N GLU A 118 -5.88 8.02 -7.89
CA GLU A 118 -5.72 8.54 -9.25
C GLU A 118 -5.46 7.40 -10.25
N ASN A 119 -4.58 6.47 -9.91
CA ASN A 119 -4.27 5.30 -10.75
C ASN A 119 -5.45 4.34 -10.90
N SER A 120 -6.25 4.15 -9.84
CA SER A 120 -7.48 3.35 -9.87
C SER A 120 -8.48 3.92 -10.88
N LYS A 121 -8.70 5.24 -10.87
CA LYS A 121 -9.60 5.92 -11.81
C LYS A 121 -9.12 5.83 -13.26
N GLU A 122 -7.82 5.90 -13.49
CA GLU A 122 -7.25 5.77 -14.83
C GLU A 122 -7.43 4.34 -15.38
N GLN A 123 -7.20 3.32 -14.55
CA GLN A 123 -7.46 1.92 -14.89
C GLN A 123 -8.93 1.66 -15.23
N ASP A 124 -9.87 2.22 -14.46
CA ASP A 124 -11.31 2.09 -14.74
C ASP A 124 -11.70 2.70 -16.10
N ARG A 125 -11.11 3.84 -16.48
CA ARG A 125 -11.37 4.47 -17.78
C ARG A 125 -10.88 3.62 -18.95
N GLN A 126 -9.76 2.92 -18.78
CA GLN A 126 -9.17 2.09 -19.83
C GLN A 126 -9.95 0.78 -20.04
N THR A 127 -10.47 0.19 -18.97
CA THR A 127 -11.21 -1.08 -19.02
C THR A 127 -12.70 -0.89 -19.36
N ARG A 128 -13.27 0.30 -19.13
CA ARG A 128 -14.68 0.62 -19.45
C ARG A 128 -14.82 1.93 -20.24
N PRO A 129 -14.43 1.96 -21.52
CA PRO A 129 -14.72 3.11 -22.39
C PRO A 129 -16.23 3.20 -22.61
N SER A 130 -16.79 4.38 -22.32
CA SER A 130 -18.20 4.72 -22.48
C SER A 130 -18.74 4.47 -23.89
#